data_AF-A0A2G4KF43-F1
#
_entry.id   AF-A0A2G4KF43-F1
#
_cell.length_a   1.000
_cell.length_b   1.000
_cell.length_c   1.000
_cell.angle_alpha   90.00
_cell.angle_beta   90.00
_cell.angle_gamma   90.00
#
_symmetry.space_group_name_H-M   'P 1'
#
loop_
_entity.id
_entity.type
_entity.pdbx_description
1 polymer ?
#
loop_
_entity_poly.entity_id
_entity_poly.type
_entity_poly.pdbx_seq_one_letter_code
_entity_poly.pdbx_strand_id
1 'polypeptide(L)'
;MSLELERRVRVDAKAEALASLSDALAQALGLSEPLPPKLAERAAVDPMFLHELVAERPTSIADSEVASRAAGAGLPKWAPAPTLPLILAAAKALARWGAHGFREVSEARVAARKAACAACPELRPPGQHIMHHLIGAGSSVVCGLCSCAIDKKARLPTETCPAPSPQDPTLNRWGEPLSSA
;
A
#
# COMPACT_ATOMS: atom_id res chain seq x y z
N MET A 1 2.71 24.71 -26.53
CA MET A 1 1.56 24.34 -25.65
C MET A 1 1.57 25.34 -24.50
N SER A 2 0.43 26.00 -24.16
CA SER A 2 0.42 27.07 -23.15
C SER A 2 0.51 26.49 -21.73
N LEU A 3 1.26 27.12 -20.82
CA LEU A 3 1.44 26.71 -19.42
C LEU A 3 0.11 26.48 -18.68
N GLU A 4 -0.93 27.24 -19.04
CA GLU A 4 -2.26 27.11 -18.46
C GLU A 4 -2.96 25.80 -18.86
N LEU A 5 -2.74 25.34 -20.10
CA LEU A 5 -3.29 24.07 -20.58
C LEU A 5 -2.63 22.89 -19.85
N GLU A 6 -1.31 22.93 -19.67
CA GLU A 6 -0.57 21.90 -18.92
C GLU A 6 -0.99 21.84 -17.45
N ARG A 7 -1.24 23.00 -16.83
CA ARG A 7 -1.73 23.07 -15.45
C ARG A 7 -3.11 22.43 -15.32
N ARG A 8 -4.04 22.75 -16.23
CA ARG A 8 -5.39 22.17 -16.24
C ARG A 8 -5.37 20.66 -16.42
N VAL A 9 -4.62 20.16 -17.41
CA VAL A 9 -4.46 18.71 -17.64
C VAL A 9 -3.95 17.98 -16.38
N ARG A 10 -2.98 18.57 -15.66
CA ARG A 10 -2.47 17.97 -14.41
C ARG A 10 -3.49 17.99 -13.28
N VAL A 11 -4.30 19.03 -13.17
CA VAL A 11 -5.36 19.12 -12.16
C VAL A 11 -6.43 18.08 -12.43
N ASP A 12 -6.88 17.96 -13.68
CA ASP A 12 -7.90 16.99 -14.09
C ASP A 12 -7.41 15.55 -13.86
N ALA A 13 -6.17 15.24 -14.27
CA ALA A 13 -5.56 13.92 -14.02
C ALA A 13 -5.43 13.58 -12.53
N LYS A 14 -5.14 14.58 -11.67
CA LYS A 14 -5.10 14.38 -10.21
C LYS A 14 -6.48 14.11 -9.64
N ALA A 15 -7.50 14.82 -10.10
CA ALA A 15 -8.87 14.61 -9.66
C ALA A 15 -9.37 13.20 -10.04
N GLU A 16 -9.10 12.74 -11.26
CA GLU A 16 -9.44 11.40 -11.72
C GLU A 16 -8.72 10.31 -10.91
N ALA A 17 -7.41 10.48 -10.67
CA ALA A 17 -6.64 9.54 -9.86
C ALA A 17 -7.15 9.46 -8.40
N LEU A 18 -7.57 10.59 -7.82
CA LEU A 18 -8.15 10.63 -6.48
C LEU A 18 -9.53 9.97 -6.42
N ALA A 19 -10.38 10.19 -7.43
CA ALA A 19 -11.68 9.52 -7.53
C ALA A 19 -11.48 7.99 -7.59
N SER A 20 -10.58 7.51 -8.46
CA SER A 20 -10.28 6.08 -8.56
C SER A 20 -9.74 5.49 -7.26
N LEU A 21 -8.83 6.19 -6.56
CA LEU A 21 -8.33 5.75 -5.26
C LEU A 21 -9.46 5.72 -4.21
N SER A 22 -10.32 6.73 -4.21
CA SER A 22 -11.43 6.85 -3.28
C SER A 22 -12.41 5.68 -3.40
N ASP A 23 -12.84 5.38 -4.63
CA ASP A 23 -13.74 4.25 -4.92
C ASP A 23 -13.14 2.92 -4.49
N ALA A 24 -11.86 2.71 -4.83
CA ALA A 24 -11.16 1.48 -4.48
C ALA A 24 -10.99 1.32 -2.95
N LEU A 25 -10.75 2.41 -2.22
CA LEU A 25 -10.69 2.40 -0.75
C LEU A 25 -12.06 2.12 -0.14
N ALA A 26 -13.12 2.74 -0.65
CA ALA A 26 -14.48 2.48 -0.18
C ALA A 26 -14.84 1.00 -0.36
N GLN A 27 -14.53 0.43 -1.53
CA GLN A 27 -14.74 -0.98 -1.80
C GLN A 27 -13.94 -1.88 -0.84
N ALA A 28 -12.67 -1.57 -0.61
CA ALA A 28 -11.81 -2.34 0.30
C ALA A 28 -12.29 -2.28 1.76
N LEU A 29 -12.86 -1.15 2.17
CA LEU A 29 -13.41 -0.93 3.50
C LEU A 29 -14.85 -1.44 3.66
N GLY A 30 -15.52 -1.84 2.58
CA GLY A 30 -16.93 -2.27 2.60
C GLY A 30 -17.93 -1.12 2.76
N LEU A 31 -17.53 0.08 2.36
CA LEU A 31 -18.36 1.29 2.44
C LEU A 31 -19.29 1.40 1.23
N SER A 32 -20.49 1.94 1.45
CA SER A 32 -21.48 2.17 0.38
C SER A 32 -21.18 3.41 -0.47
N GLU A 33 -20.32 4.29 0.01
CA GLU A 33 -20.01 5.58 -0.60
C GLU A 33 -18.49 5.79 -0.72
N PRO A 34 -18.03 6.49 -1.77
CA PRO A 34 -16.63 6.86 -1.91
C PRO A 34 -16.16 7.72 -0.74
N LEU A 35 -14.87 7.61 -0.41
CA LEU A 35 -14.24 8.52 0.53
C LEU A 35 -14.27 9.97 0.01
N PRO A 36 -14.47 10.96 0.89
CA PRO A 36 -14.22 12.36 0.56
C PRO A 36 -12.81 12.54 -0.04
N PRO A 37 -12.63 13.36 -1.09
CA PRO A 37 -11.35 13.51 -1.78
C PRO A 37 -10.15 13.82 -0.88
N LYS A 38 -10.36 14.65 0.16
CA LYS A 38 -9.30 14.97 1.14
C LYS A 38 -8.86 13.77 1.98
N LEU A 39 -9.77 12.85 2.28
CA LEU A 39 -9.46 11.62 3.01
C LEU A 39 -8.77 10.60 2.10
N ALA A 40 -9.20 10.48 0.84
CA ALA A 40 -8.49 9.67 -0.16
C ALA A 40 -7.06 10.20 -0.40
N GLU A 41 -6.90 11.52 -0.50
CA GLU A 41 -5.60 12.18 -0.62
C GLU A 41 -4.71 11.90 0.60
N ARG A 42 -5.27 11.98 1.80
CA ARG A 42 -4.56 11.63 3.04
C ARG A 42 -4.17 10.16 3.06
N ALA A 43 -5.08 9.24 2.73
CA ALA A 43 -4.80 7.81 2.68
C ALA A 43 -3.65 7.45 1.71
N ALA A 44 -3.45 8.24 0.65
CA ALA A 44 -2.36 8.03 -0.30
C ALA A 44 -0.96 8.27 0.29
N VAL A 45 -0.83 9.07 1.36
CA VAL A 45 0.47 9.54 1.88
C VAL A 45 0.64 9.41 3.39
N ASP A 46 -0.44 9.16 4.13
CA ASP A 46 -0.46 8.94 5.57
C ASP A 46 -0.86 7.47 5.86
N PRO A 47 0.11 6.53 5.84
CA PRO A 47 -0.14 5.13 6.19
C PRO A 47 -0.71 4.93 7.60
N MET A 48 -0.53 5.87 8.54
CA MET A 48 -1.11 5.75 9.88
C MET A 48 -2.61 5.98 9.83
N PHE A 49 -3.04 7.05 9.16
CA PHE A 49 -4.45 7.30 8.91
C PHE A 49 -5.11 6.11 8.21
N LEU A 50 -4.48 5.56 7.16
CA LEU A 50 -5.04 4.40 6.47
C LEU A 50 -5.13 3.16 7.37
N HIS A 51 -4.10 2.91 8.19
CA HIS A 51 -4.10 1.80 9.14
C HIS A 51 -5.22 1.93 10.18
N GLU A 52 -5.36 3.12 10.79
CA GLU A 52 -6.41 3.41 11.77
C GLU A 52 -7.80 3.26 11.14
N LEU A 53 -7.99 3.75 9.92
CA LEU A 53 -9.27 3.66 9.21
C LEU A 53 -9.65 2.19 8.91
N VAL A 54 -8.68 1.38 8.49
CA VAL A 54 -8.89 -0.08 8.28
C VAL A 54 -9.14 -0.81 9.59
N ALA A 55 -8.53 -0.38 10.69
CA ALA A 55 -8.72 -0.98 12.00
C ALA A 55 -10.10 -0.65 12.59
N GLU A 56 -10.57 0.59 12.41
CA GLU A 56 -11.90 1.04 12.85
C GLU A 56 -13.02 0.32 12.11
N ARG A 57 -12.83 -0.01 10.82
CA ARG A 57 -13.85 -0.65 9.94
C ARG A 57 -15.21 0.06 10.01
N PRO A 58 -15.26 1.36 9.69
CA PRO A 58 -16.50 2.10 9.77
C PRO A 58 -17.53 1.53 8.78
N THR A 59 -18.80 1.48 9.18
CA THR A 59 -19.93 1.19 8.27
C THR A 59 -20.26 2.37 7.37
N SER A 60 -19.89 3.58 7.79
CA SER A 60 -20.03 4.83 7.05
C SER A 60 -18.88 5.76 7.43
N ILE A 61 -18.33 6.50 6.45
CA ILE A 61 -17.27 7.50 6.72
C ILE A 61 -17.76 8.62 7.64
N ALA A 62 -19.05 8.94 7.61
CA ALA A 62 -19.62 9.97 8.48
C ALA A 62 -19.53 9.61 9.97
N ASP A 63 -19.53 8.32 10.28
CA ASP A 63 -19.49 7.80 11.65
C ASP A 63 -18.06 7.48 12.12
N SER A 64 -17.06 7.64 11.25
CA SER A 64 -15.66 7.34 11.58
C SER A 64 -15.04 8.45 12.42
N GLU A 65 -14.56 8.09 13.61
CA GLU A 65 -13.81 8.97 14.49
C GLU A 65 -12.46 9.33 13.86
N VAL A 66 -11.82 8.36 13.19
CA VAL A 66 -10.54 8.56 12.49
C VAL A 66 -10.71 9.58 11.35
N ALA A 67 -11.77 9.42 10.54
CA ALA A 67 -12.11 10.35 9.46
C ALA A 67 -12.44 11.75 9.98
N SER A 68 -13.24 11.84 11.04
CA SER A 68 -13.64 13.10 11.68
C SER A 68 -12.43 13.87 12.20
N ARG A 69 -11.52 13.19 12.90
CA ARG A 69 -10.25 13.78 13.36
C ARG A 69 -9.38 14.26 12.20
N ALA A 70 -9.35 13.50 11.11
CA ALA A 70 -8.55 13.84 9.93
C ALA A 70 -9.13 14.99 9.10
N ALA A 71 -10.45 15.17 9.06
CA ALA A 71 -11.13 16.13 8.18
C ALA A 71 -10.75 17.61 8.42
N GLY A 72 -10.32 17.95 9.64
CA GLY A 72 -9.82 19.27 10.01
C GLY A 72 -8.31 19.37 10.21
N ALA A 73 -7.58 18.25 10.18
CA ALA A 73 -6.17 18.20 10.49
C ALA A 73 -5.31 18.29 9.21
N GLY A 74 -4.22 19.05 9.28
CA GLY A 74 -3.17 18.98 8.26
C GLY A 74 -2.55 17.58 8.17
N LEU A 75 -1.82 17.32 7.09
CA LEU A 75 -1.00 16.12 6.99
C LEU A 75 0.06 16.11 8.10
N PRO A 76 0.43 14.94 8.64
CA PRO A 76 1.56 14.83 9.54
C PRO A 76 2.83 15.40 8.89
N LYS A 77 3.71 16.03 9.69
CA LYS A 77 4.93 16.67 9.17
C LYS A 77 5.87 15.73 8.39
N TRP A 78 5.79 14.42 8.68
CA TRP A 78 6.59 13.40 8.01
C TRP A 78 5.97 12.91 6.70
N ALA A 79 4.67 13.15 6.49
CA ALA A 79 3.98 12.68 5.30
C ALA A 79 4.41 13.50 4.08
N PRO A 80 4.75 12.85 2.95
CA PRO A 80 5.10 13.58 1.74
C PRO A 80 3.88 14.33 1.20
N ALA A 81 4.14 15.34 0.37
CA ALA A 81 3.06 16.00 -0.35
C ALA A 81 2.33 14.99 -1.27
N PRO A 82 0.99 15.00 -1.32
CA PRO A 82 0.20 14.13 -2.16
C PRO A 82 0.30 14.55 -3.63
N THR A 83 1.31 14.00 -4.30
CA THR A 83 1.57 14.22 -5.72
C THR A 83 0.77 13.25 -6.59
N LEU A 84 0.50 13.63 -7.85
CA LEU A 84 -0.19 12.77 -8.82
C LEU A 84 0.48 11.38 -8.96
N PRO A 85 1.83 11.26 -9.06
CA PRO A 85 2.48 9.95 -9.10
C PRO A 85 2.20 9.06 -7.88
N LEU A 86 2.18 9.63 -6.67
CA LEU A 86 1.89 8.88 -5.44
C LEU A 86 0.43 8.40 -5.42
N ILE A 87 -0.51 9.26 -5.79
CA ILE A 87 -1.93 8.92 -5.84
C ILE A 87 -2.18 7.84 -6.89
N LEU A 88 -1.60 7.96 -8.08
CA LEU A 88 -1.69 6.93 -9.13
C LEU A 88 -1.06 5.61 -8.69
N ALA A 89 0.08 5.64 -8.00
CA ALA A 89 0.71 4.43 -7.49
C ALA A 89 -0.18 3.73 -6.45
N ALA A 90 -0.78 4.51 -5.52
CA ALA A 90 -1.72 3.99 -4.53
C ALA A 90 -2.97 3.39 -5.19
N ALA A 91 -3.59 4.12 -6.13
CA ALA A 91 -4.75 3.64 -6.89
C ALA A 91 -4.46 2.33 -7.62
N LYS A 92 -3.32 2.25 -8.33
CA LYS A 92 -2.90 1.03 -9.04
C LYS A 92 -2.63 -0.13 -8.09
N ALA A 93 -1.96 0.11 -6.97
CA ALA A 93 -1.67 -0.93 -5.98
C ALA A 93 -2.98 -1.50 -5.40
N LEU A 94 -3.93 -0.62 -5.06
CA LEU A 94 -5.20 -1.01 -4.50
C LEU A 94 -6.09 -1.72 -5.53
N ALA A 95 -6.15 -1.22 -6.76
CA ALA A 95 -6.88 -1.87 -7.85
C ALA A 95 -6.33 -3.27 -8.16
N ARG A 96 -5.01 -3.44 -8.17
CA ARG A 96 -4.38 -4.76 -8.31
C ARG A 96 -4.82 -5.70 -7.19
N TRP A 97 -4.84 -5.24 -5.94
CA TRP A 97 -5.27 -6.07 -4.82
C TRP A 97 -6.77 -6.37 -4.85
N GLY A 98 -7.58 -5.39 -5.22
CA GLY A 98 -9.02 -5.53 -5.43
C GLY A 98 -9.37 -6.52 -6.54
N ALA A 99 -8.58 -6.59 -7.61
CA ALA A 99 -8.72 -7.60 -8.67
C ALA A 99 -8.51 -9.04 -8.15
N HIS A 100 -7.82 -9.20 -7.01
CA HIS A 100 -7.71 -10.48 -6.28
C HIS A 100 -8.74 -10.61 -5.14
N GLY A 101 -9.76 -9.75 -5.10
CA GLY A 101 -10.83 -9.73 -4.11
C GLY A 101 -10.38 -9.34 -2.70
N PHE A 102 -9.30 -8.56 -2.59
CA PHE A 102 -8.67 -8.20 -1.32
C PHE A 102 -8.27 -9.41 -0.45
N ARG A 103 -8.03 -10.57 -1.08
CA ARG A 103 -7.71 -11.82 -0.40
C ARG A 103 -6.22 -11.94 -0.12
N GLU A 104 -5.89 -12.76 0.87
CA GLU A 104 -4.54 -13.27 1.07
C GLU A 104 -4.30 -14.53 0.24
N VAL A 105 -3.03 -14.89 0.02
CA VAL A 105 -2.65 -16.19 -0.54
C VAL A 105 -2.87 -17.32 0.47
N SER A 106 -2.88 -18.58 0.00
CA SER A 106 -3.03 -19.74 0.88
C SER A 106 -1.90 -19.83 1.92
N GLU A 107 -2.19 -20.37 3.10
CA GLU A 107 -1.18 -20.55 4.16
C GLU A 107 0.02 -21.39 3.71
N ALA A 108 -0.19 -22.37 2.82
CA ALA A 108 0.91 -23.12 2.20
C ALA A 108 1.84 -22.21 1.39
N ARG A 109 1.28 -21.25 0.62
CA ARG A 109 2.07 -20.26 -0.13
C ARG A 109 2.75 -19.25 0.79
N VAL A 110 2.08 -18.81 1.86
CA VAL A 110 2.68 -17.97 2.90
C VAL A 110 3.89 -18.67 3.52
N ALA A 111 3.73 -19.93 3.95
CA ALA A 111 4.80 -20.72 4.55
C ALA A 111 5.99 -20.89 3.60
N ALA A 112 5.76 -21.21 2.33
CA ALA A 112 6.81 -21.34 1.32
C ALA A 112 7.59 -20.01 1.13
N ARG A 113 6.87 -18.90 0.96
CA ARG A 113 7.48 -17.56 0.82
C ARG A 113 8.28 -17.15 2.06
N LYS A 114 7.78 -17.43 3.26
CA LYS A 114 8.48 -17.15 4.52
C LYS A 114 9.73 -18.01 4.69
N ALA A 115 9.68 -19.30 4.32
CA ALA A 115 10.84 -20.18 4.35
C ALA A 115 11.95 -19.66 3.42
N ALA A 116 11.59 -19.23 2.20
CA ALA A 116 12.52 -18.59 1.28
C ALA A 116 13.12 -17.28 1.85
N CYS A 117 12.33 -16.46 2.55
CA CYS A 117 12.83 -15.26 3.22
C CYS A 117 13.78 -15.59 4.38
N ALA A 118 13.48 -16.62 5.18
CA ALA A 118 14.30 -17.04 6.31
C ALA A 118 15.71 -17.49 5.90
N ALA A 119 15.84 -18.06 4.70
CA ALA A 119 17.13 -18.46 4.12
C ALA A 119 17.84 -17.32 3.34
N CYS A 120 17.22 -16.15 3.21
CA CYS A 120 17.73 -15.08 2.37
C CYS A 120 18.76 -14.21 3.11
N PRO A 121 19.94 -13.91 2.52
CA PRO A 121 20.96 -13.07 3.16
C PRO A 121 20.51 -11.61 3.36
N GLU A 122 19.42 -11.20 2.70
CA GLU A 122 18.85 -9.87 2.82
C GLU A 122 17.96 -9.72 4.07
N LEU A 123 17.65 -10.81 4.77
CA LEU A 123 16.78 -10.74 5.93
C LEU A 123 17.50 -10.07 7.09
N ARG A 124 16.89 -9.05 7.66
CA ARG A 124 17.49 -8.26 8.75
C ARG A 124 16.45 -7.91 9.82
N PRO A 125 16.88 -7.64 11.07
CA PRO A 125 15.98 -7.08 12.06
C PRO A 125 15.42 -5.72 11.58
N PRO A 126 14.22 -5.34 12.02
CA PRO A 126 13.69 -4.00 11.76
C PRO A 126 14.67 -2.96 12.32
N GLY A 127 15.07 -1.99 11.49
CA GLY A 127 15.88 -0.87 11.97
C GLY A 127 15.06 0.05 12.88
N GLN A 128 15.73 0.99 13.57
CA GLN A 128 15.14 1.99 14.48
C GLN A 128 14.20 3.01 13.80
N HIS A 129 13.95 2.86 12.49
CA HIS A 129 13.01 3.74 11.80
C HIS A 129 11.60 3.49 12.32
N ILE A 130 10.97 4.56 12.82
CA ILE A 130 9.59 4.55 13.34
C ILE A 130 8.63 3.81 12.39
N MET A 131 8.80 3.96 11.08
CA MET A 131 7.97 3.31 10.07
C MET A 131 7.92 1.78 10.19
N HIS A 132 9.01 1.13 10.59
CA HIS A 132 9.00 -0.32 10.82
C HIS A 132 8.13 -0.70 12.02
N HIS A 133 8.14 0.08 13.09
CA HIS A 133 7.25 -0.15 14.23
C HIS A 133 5.78 0.08 13.84
N LEU A 134 5.52 1.09 13.01
CA LEU A 134 4.16 1.51 12.64
C LEU A 134 3.47 0.56 11.64
N ILE A 135 4.20 -0.03 10.68
CA ILE A 135 3.62 -1.01 9.74
C ILE A 135 3.47 -2.42 10.35
N GLY A 136 3.62 -2.54 11.67
CA GLY A 136 3.61 -3.83 12.37
C GLY A 136 4.86 -4.68 12.13
N ALA A 137 5.95 -4.07 11.66
CA ALA A 137 7.27 -4.70 11.60
C ALA A 137 8.01 -4.70 12.95
N GLY A 138 7.45 -4.07 13.99
CA GLY A 138 8.10 -3.91 15.29
C GLY A 138 8.56 -5.23 15.95
N SER A 139 7.96 -6.36 15.59
CA SER A 139 8.38 -7.71 15.99
C SER A 139 8.76 -8.62 14.82
N SER A 140 8.69 -8.15 13.58
CA SER A 140 8.92 -8.96 12.39
C SER A 140 10.13 -8.49 11.60
N VAL A 141 10.92 -9.45 11.13
CA VAL A 141 12.09 -9.22 10.29
C VAL A 141 11.69 -8.57 8.96
N VAL A 142 12.56 -7.69 8.46
CA VAL A 142 12.33 -6.92 7.22
C VAL A 142 13.30 -7.37 6.14
N CYS A 143 12.90 -7.21 4.89
CA CYS A 143 13.77 -7.47 3.74
C CYS A 143 14.75 -6.30 3.51
N GLY A 144 16.03 -6.58 3.30
CA GLY A 144 17.07 -5.60 2.95
C GLY A 144 16.84 -4.90 1.61
N LEU A 145 16.24 -5.60 0.63
CA LEU A 145 16.04 -5.08 -0.73
C LEU A 145 14.85 -4.12 -0.86
N CYS A 146 13.77 -4.37 -0.12
CA CYS A 146 12.51 -3.62 -0.27
C CYS A 146 11.99 -3.02 1.04
N SER A 147 12.65 -3.28 2.18
CA SER A 147 12.26 -2.82 3.52
C SER A 147 10.84 -3.21 3.96
N CYS A 148 10.20 -4.16 3.28
CA CYS A 148 8.89 -4.68 3.68
C CYS A 148 9.01 -5.66 4.85
N ALA A 149 8.02 -5.64 5.75
CA ALA A 149 7.82 -6.68 6.75
C ALA A 149 7.44 -8.00 6.07
N ILE A 150 8.25 -9.06 6.23
CA ILE A 150 8.04 -10.30 5.48
C ILE A 150 6.71 -10.98 5.84
N ASP A 151 6.26 -10.82 7.09
CA ASP A 151 5.02 -11.41 7.59
C ASP A 151 3.77 -10.87 6.90
N LYS A 152 3.85 -9.64 6.40
CA LYS A 152 2.79 -8.99 5.64
C LYS A 152 2.98 -9.26 4.16
N LYS A 153 4.18 -9.03 3.64
CA LYS A 153 4.47 -9.17 2.21
C LYS A 153 4.17 -10.58 1.67
N ALA A 154 4.51 -11.62 2.44
CA ALA A 154 4.29 -13.01 2.02
C ALA A 154 2.80 -13.36 1.83
N ARG A 155 1.89 -12.64 2.49
CA ARG A 155 0.44 -12.89 2.46
C ARG A 155 -0.26 -12.28 1.24
N LEU A 156 0.34 -11.27 0.62
CA LEU A 156 -0.32 -10.53 -0.45
C LEU A 156 -0.14 -11.22 -1.81
N PRO A 157 -1.23 -11.45 -2.59
CA PRO A 157 -1.16 -12.11 -3.89
C PRO A 157 -0.47 -11.26 -4.97
N THR A 158 -0.49 -9.95 -4.80
CA THR A 158 0.08 -8.95 -5.72
C THR A 158 1.57 -8.68 -5.47
N GLU A 159 2.11 -9.18 -4.36
CA GLU A 159 3.50 -8.99 -3.98
C GLU A 159 4.40 -10.06 -4.59
N THR A 160 5.64 -9.66 -4.88
CA THR A 160 6.69 -10.50 -5.46
C THR A 160 8.02 -10.23 -4.77
N CYS A 161 8.91 -11.23 -4.73
CA CYS A 161 10.32 -10.96 -4.41
C CYS A 161 10.95 -10.22 -5.59
N PRO A 162 11.61 -9.06 -5.38
CA PRO A 162 12.21 -8.30 -6.47
C PRO A 162 13.52 -8.91 -6.99
N ALA A 163 14.11 -9.84 -6.23
CA ALA A 163 15.37 -10.45 -6.62
C ALA A 163 15.15 -11.75 -7.40
N PRO A 164 15.92 -11.97 -8.48
CA PRO A 164 15.92 -13.23 -9.21
C PRO A 164 16.48 -14.36 -8.32
N SER A 165 16.04 -15.58 -8.61
CA SER A 165 16.60 -16.80 -8.03
C SER A 165 18.00 -17.04 -8.57
N PRO A 166 18.99 -17.39 -7.72
CA PRO A 166 20.34 -17.76 -8.18
C PRO A 166 20.35 -19.03 -9.06
N GLN A 167 19.37 -19.92 -8.90
CA GLN A 167 19.30 -21.20 -9.62
C GLN A 167 18.56 -21.09 -10.95
N ASP A 168 17.59 -20.16 -11.05
CA ASP A 168 16.81 -19.92 -12.27
C ASP A 168 16.44 -18.43 -12.37
N PRO A 169 17.11 -17.67 -13.26
CA PRO A 169 16.84 -16.24 -13.42
C PRO A 169 15.43 -15.88 -13.88
N THR A 170 14.64 -16.84 -14.38
CA THR A 170 13.24 -16.63 -14.77
C THR A 170 12.29 -16.61 -13.56
N LEU A 171 12.76 -17.09 -12.42
CA LEU A 171 12.03 -17.10 -11.15
C LEU A 171 12.61 -16.06 -10.18
N ASN A 172 11.79 -15.62 -9.23
CA ASN A 172 12.23 -14.84 -8.09
C ASN A 172 12.75 -15.74 -6.97
N ARG A 173 13.32 -15.17 -5.90
CA ARG A 173 13.82 -15.95 -4.75
C ARG A 173 12.73 -16.71 -3.97
N TRP A 174 11.44 -16.52 -4.25
CA TRP A 174 10.35 -17.34 -3.72
C TRP A 174 10.05 -18.57 -4.60
N GLY A 175 10.75 -18.75 -5.72
CA GLY A 175 10.45 -19.79 -6.70
C GLY A 175 9.19 -19.49 -7.53
N GLU A 176 8.75 -18.24 -7.54
CA GLU A 176 7.60 -17.78 -8.34
C GLU A 176 8.09 -17.07 -9.60
N PRO A 177 7.30 -17.01 -10.69
CA PRO A 177 7.69 -16.26 -11.88
C PRO A 177 8.10 -14.84 -11.53
N LEU A 178 9.25 -14.41 -12.03
CA LEU A 178 9.71 -13.04 -11.85
C LEU A 178 8.76 -12.14 -12.67
N SER A 179 7.78 -11.53 -12.00
CA SER A 179 6.88 -10.60 -12.67
C SER A 179 7.70 -9.42 -13.20
N SER A 180 7.57 -9.12 -14.49
CA SER A 180 8.03 -7.85 -15.04
C SER A 180 7.39 -6.72 -14.24
N ALA A 181 8.23 -5.84 -13.68
CA ALA A 181 7.84 -4.70 -12.86
C ALA A 181 6.75 -3.84 -13.51
#